data_AF-A0AAN0PB75-F1
#
_entry.id   AF-A0AAN0PB75-F1
#
_cell.length_a   1.000
_cell.length_b   1.000
_cell.length_c   1.000
_cell.angle_alpha   90.00
_cell.angle_beta   90.00
_cell.angle_gamma   90.00
#
_symmetry.space_group_name_H-M   'P 1'
#
loop_
_entity.id
_entity.type
_entity.pdbx_description
1 polymer ?
#
loop_
_entity_poly.entity_id
_entity_poly.type
_entity_poly.pdbx_seq_one_letter_code
_entity_poly.pdbx_strand_id
1 'polypeptide(L)'
;MIGALMLDIAGTELTQEDIELLRAPQVGGMILFARNIESPQQVRALTDHMRQIRPDILIAVDQEGGRVQRLRSGFTLLPAMGRFGDLYITQPQKALELAEQCGWLMATEVLAVGIDFSFAPVLDLNAISDVIGDRGFSKNIEDIAPLAGAFMQGMKKAGMANTGKHFPGHGSVKADSHVAAAIDSRSYDEIYNHDMQSFIKLMPQLDALMPAHVIYDQIDPNPAGFSPFWIQEVLRNRLKFDGVLFSDDLSMQAACVAGGADARIQAALTAGCDMGLVCNDRSAACTALEGIANLELPNQERLERMRGQIPQIQIGETLSLGDEWQAVKTAIEEFKNSI
;
A
#
# COMPACT_ATOMS: atom_id res chain seq x y z
N MET A 1 -8.41 3.97 19.75
CA MET A 1 -8.94 2.94 18.84
C MET A 1 -8.83 3.44 17.41
N ILE A 2 -8.52 2.55 16.49
CA ILE A 2 -8.33 2.81 15.07
C ILE A 2 -9.66 2.58 14.35
N GLY A 3 -10.13 3.59 13.61
CA GLY A 3 -11.34 3.54 12.80
C GLY A 3 -11.17 2.81 11.46
N ALA A 4 -12.27 2.63 10.72
CA ALA A 4 -12.30 1.91 9.45
C ALA A 4 -12.11 2.79 8.21
N LEU A 5 -11.99 4.12 8.34
CA LEU A 5 -11.80 5.03 7.21
C LEU A 5 -10.37 5.57 7.19
N MET A 6 -9.72 5.42 6.04
CA MET A 6 -8.50 6.14 5.66
C MET A 6 -8.86 7.21 4.62
N LEU A 7 -8.41 8.44 4.86
CA LEU A 7 -8.65 9.59 3.99
C LEU A 7 -7.38 10.41 3.76
N ASP A 8 -7.47 11.51 3.01
CA ASP A 8 -6.35 12.42 2.76
C ASP A 8 -6.69 13.90 3.06
N ILE A 9 -5.67 14.75 2.93
CA ILE A 9 -5.79 16.21 3.01
C ILE A 9 -5.31 16.89 1.73
N ALA A 10 -5.68 18.16 1.58
CA ALA A 10 -5.41 18.93 0.35
C ALA A 10 -3.98 19.49 0.28
N GLY A 11 -3.38 19.85 1.43
CA GLY A 11 -2.12 20.59 1.47
C GLY A 11 -1.06 20.00 2.40
N THR A 12 -0.07 20.81 2.76
CA THR A 12 1.12 20.44 3.54
C THR A 12 0.95 20.72 5.04
N GLU A 13 -0.19 21.26 5.44
CA GLU A 13 -0.57 21.53 6.83
C GLU A 13 -2.05 21.15 7.04
N LEU A 14 -2.41 20.89 8.29
CA LEU A 14 -3.81 20.64 8.65
C LEU A 14 -4.59 21.96 8.70
N THR A 15 -5.70 22.00 7.99
CA THR A 15 -6.75 23.01 8.17
C THR A 15 -7.63 22.67 9.37
N GLN A 16 -8.45 23.62 9.82
CA GLN A 16 -9.41 23.38 10.89
C GLN A 16 -10.39 22.23 10.56
N GLU A 17 -10.82 22.12 9.30
CA GLU A 17 -11.69 21.03 8.83
C GLU A 17 -10.99 19.67 8.92
N ASP A 18 -9.69 19.61 8.62
CA ASP A 18 -8.90 18.37 8.75
C ASP A 18 -8.82 17.91 10.21
N ILE A 19 -8.62 18.87 11.13
CA ILE A 19 -8.57 18.60 12.58
C ILE A 19 -9.90 18.04 13.06
N GLU A 20 -11.03 18.54 12.55
CA GLU A 20 -12.36 18.06 12.91
C GLU A 20 -12.60 16.63 12.42
N LEU A 21 -12.24 16.31 11.18
CA LEU A 21 -12.31 14.93 10.66
C LEU A 21 -11.42 13.97 11.44
N LEU A 22 -10.19 14.37 11.75
CA LEU A 22 -9.25 13.57 12.55
C LEU A 22 -9.73 13.28 13.97
N ARG A 23 -10.78 13.94 14.47
CA ARG A 23 -11.39 13.62 15.77
C ARG A 23 -12.49 12.57 15.67
N ALA A 24 -13.09 12.35 14.49
CA ALA A 24 -14.20 11.41 14.34
C ALA A 24 -13.73 9.95 14.50
N PRO A 25 -14.27 9.14 15.43
CA PRO A 25 -13.69 7.83 15.82
C PRO A 25 -13.53 6.83 14.66
N GLN A 26 -14.30 6.99 13.59
CA GLN A 26 -14.26 6.14 12.41
C GLN A 26 -13.06 6.45 11.49
N VAL A 27 -12.41 7.62 11.62
CA VAL A 27 -11.17 7.92 10.87
C VAL A 27 -9.99 7.25 11.56
N GLY A 28 -9.54 6.12 10.99
CA GLY A 28 -8.40 5.35 11.50
C GLY A 28 -7.11 5.57 10.74
N GLY A 29 -7.19 6.10 9.52
CA GLY A 29 -6.03 6.26 8.64
C GLY A 29 -5.94 7.63 7.98
N MET A 30 -4.71 8.04 7.67
CA MET A 30 -4.39 9.15 6.77
C MET A 30 -3.42 8.65 5.71
N ILE A 31 -3.68 8.89 4.43
CA ILE A 31 -2.73 8.62 3.35
C ILE A 31 -2.16 9.94 2.81
N LEU A 32 -0.84 10.00 2.65
CA LEU A 32 -0.14 11.16 2.10
C LEU A 32 0.17 10.97 0.61
N PHE A 33 -0.06 12.02 -0.16
CA PHE A 33 0.28 12.14 -1.57
C PHE A 33 1.40 13.17 -1.79
N ALA A 34 1.89 13.25 -3.02
CA ALA A 34 2.95 14.19 -3.39
C ALA A 34 2.61 15.66 -3.05
N ARG A 35 1.32 16.04 -3.12
CA ARG A 35 0.84 17.39 -2.75
C ARG A 35 0.97 17.73 -1.27
N ASN A 36 1.21 16.74 -0.41
CA ASN A 36 1.33 16.90 1.04
C ASN A 36 2.79 16.97 1.50
N ILE A 37 3.75 16.87 0.57
CA ILE A 37 5.17 16.65 0.84
C ILE A 37 5.99 17.79 0.25
N GLU A 38 6.63 18.58 1.11
CA GLU A 38 7.60 19.61 0.72
C GLU A 38 9.03 19.21 1.08
N SER A 39 9.24 18.77 2.32
CA SER A 39 10.55 18.39 2.85
C SER A 39 10.42 17.35 3.97
N PRO A 40 11.48 16.60 4.32
CA PRO A 40 11.45 15.65 5.43
C PRO A 40 11.02 16.29 6.76
N GLN A 41 11.49 17.51 7.04
CA GLN A 41 11.13 18.25 8.25
C GLN A 41 9.64 18.64 8.27
N GLN A 42 9.10 19.13 7.15
CA GLN A 42 7.69 19.48 7.04
C GLN A 42 6.80 18.25 7.18
N VAL A 43 7.13 17.13 6.53
CA VAL A 43 6.36 15.89 6.66
C VAL A 43 6.35 15.40 8.11
N ARG A 44 7.50 15.45 8.80
CA ARG A 44 7.56 15.09 10.22
C ARG A 44 6.68 15.98 11.09
N ALA A 45 6.68 17.29 10.86
CA ALA A 45 5.82 18.23 11.59
C ALA A 45 4.32 17.95 11.32
N LEU A 46 3.96 17.63 10.07
CA LEU A 46 2.60 17.28 9.69
C LEU A 46 2.12 16.00 10.40
N THR A 47 2.93 14.93 10.37
CA THR A 47 2.57 13.64 11.00
C THR A 47 2.52 13.76 12.53
N ASP A 48 3.43 14.52 13.14
CA ASP A 48 3.38 14.80 14.58
C ASP A 48 2.12 15.61 14.95
N HIS A 49 1.72 16.61 14.14
CA HIS A 49 0.48 17.36 14.36
C HIS A 49 -0.77 16.46 14.26
N MET A 50 -0.82 15.54 13.29
CA MET A 50 -1.89 14.54 13.20
C MET A 50 -1.97 13.68 14.46
N ARG A 51 -0.82 13.22 14.99
CA ARG A 51 -0.77 12.40 16.21
C ARG A 51 -1.10 13.15 17.49
N GLN A 52 -0.85 14.46 17.55
CA GLN A 52 -1.32 15.28 18.67
C GLN A 52 -2.85 15.32 18.76
N ILE A 53 -3.54 15.27 17.62
CA ILE A 53 -5.01 15.27 17.56
C ILE A 53 -5.55 13.85 17.74
N ARG A 54 -4.94 12.87 17.06
CA ARG A 54 -5.31 11.45 17.11
C ARG A 54 -4.06 10.59 17.29
N PRO A 55 -3.68 10.25 18.53
CA PRO A 55 -2.47 9.46 18.81
C PRO A 55 -2.43 8.12 18.07
N ASP A 56 -3.59 7.48 17.90
CA ASP A 56 -3.69 6.13 17.37
C ASP A 56 -3.77 6.08 15.83
N ILE A 57 -3.80 7.22 15.13
CA ILE A 57 -3.96 7.29 13.67
C ILE A 57 -2.89 6.45 12.97
N LEU A 58 -3.24 5.73 11.92
CA LEU A 58 -2.29 5.11 11.01
C LEU A 58 -2.00 6.08 9.85
N ILE A 59 -0.72 6.33 9.55
CA ILE A 59 -0.32 7.22 8.47
C ILE A 59 0.39 6.40 7.40
N ALA A 60 -0.08 6.50 6.16
CA ALA A 60 0.41 5.71 5.04
C ALA A 60 0.90 6.59 3.88
N VAL A 61 1.68 5.99 2.97
CA VAL A 61 2.14 6.60 1.72
C VAL A 61 2.33 5.54 0.64
N ASP A 62 2.30 5.94 -0.64
CA ASP A 62 2.78 5.09 -1.74
C ASP A 62 4.27 5.37 -2.03
N GLN A 63 5.16 4.63 -1.37
CA GLN A 63 6.61 4.74 -1.57
C GLN A 63 7.15 3.41 -2.12
N GLU A 64 6.85 3.12 -3.39
CA GLU A 64 7.25 1.87 -4.07
C GLU A 64 8.62 2.01 -4.75
N GLY A 65 8.96 3.22 -5.20
CA GLY A 65 10.11 3.50 -6.06
C GLY A 65 9.72 3.69 -7.53
N GLY A 66 10.71 4.03 -8.36
CA GLY A 66 10.48 4.33 -9.78
C GLY A 66 9.43 5.43 -9.98
N ARG A 67 8.38 5.12 -10.74
CA ARG A 67 7.29 6.08 -11.03
C ARG A 67 6.35 6.31 -9.83
N VAL A 68 6.15 5.33 -8.95
CA VAL A 68 5.29 5.45 -7.76
C VAL A 68 6.15 5.74 -6.53
N GLN A 69 6.48 7.02 -6.37
CA GLN A 69 7.24 7.53 -5.23
C GLN A 69 6.73 8.93 -4.89
N ARG A 70 6.18 9.11 -3.69
CA ARG A 70 5.67 10.43 -3.23
C ARG A 70 6.78 11.24 -2.54
N LEU A 71 7.55 10.60 -1.67
CA LEU A 71 8.67 11.23 -0.96
C LEU A 71 9.87 11.29 -1.92
N ARG A 72 10.04 12.43 -2.60
CA ARG A 72 11.11 12.65 -3.61
C ARG A 72 12.13 13.70 -3.15
N SER A 73 11.67 14.92 -2.86
CA SER A 73 12.54 16.01 -2.44
C SER A 73 13.09 15.77 -1.03
N GLY A 74 14.40 15.65 -0.89
CA GLY A 74 15.06 15.36 0.39
C GLY A 74 15.08 13.88 0.79
N PHE A 75 14.63 12.99 -0.10
CA PHE A 75 14.59 11.53 0.10
C PHE A 75 15.40 10.81 -0.98
N THR A 76 15.69 9.53 -0.76
CA THR A 76 16.36 8.72 -1.78
C THR A 76 15.41 8.44 -2.94
N LEU A 77 15.88 8.62 -4.17
CA LEU A 77 15.15 8.19 -5.37
C LEU A 77 15.37 6.68 -5.55
N LEU A 78 14.34 5.89 -5.29
CA LEU A 78 14.43 4.44 -5.30
C LEU A 78 14.30 3.90 -6.74
N PRO A 79 15.03 2.83 -7.11
CA PRO A 79 14.87 2.17 -8.40
C PRO A 79 13.46 1.57 -8.54
N ALA A 80 12.99 1.43 -9.78
CA ALA A 80 11.79 0.65 -10.08
C ALA A 80 12.02 -0.84 -9.77
N MET A 81 11.00 -1.55 -9.28
CA MET A 81 11.15 -2.95 -8.85
C MET A 81 11.58 -3.88 -9.99
N GLY A 82 11.15 -3.59 -11.23
CA GLY A 82 11.55 -4.35 -12.41
C GLY A 82 13.07 -4.40 -12.63
N ARG A 83 13.83 -3.40 -12.18
CA ARG A 83 15.30 -3.40 -12.28
C ARG A 83 15.93 -4.51 -11.44
N PHE A 84 15.32 -4.86 -10.30
CA PHE A 84 15.79 -5.97 -9.49
C PHE A 84 15.53 -7.30 -10.19
N GLY A 85 14.40 -7.44 -10.89
CA GLY A 85 14.13 -8.58 -11.76
C GLY A 85 15.17 -8.75 -12.87
N ASP A 86 15.50 -7.66 -13.56
CA ASP A 86 16.53 -7.67 -14.60
C ASP A 86 17.90 -8.09 -14.04
N LEU A 87 18.28 -7.57 -12.87
CA LEU A 87 19.50 -7.97 -12.20
C LEU A 87 19.47 -9.44 -11.75
N TYR A 88 18.33 -9.92 -11.24
CA TYR A 88 18.18 -11.28 -10.71
C TYR A 88 18.47 -12.36 -11.75
N ILE A 89 18.16 -12.10 -13.02
CA ILE A 89 18.45 -13.00 -14.15
C ILE A 89 19.95 -13.31 -14.25
N THR A 90 20.83 -12.34 -13.95
CA THR A 90 22.28 -12.48 -14.14
C THR A 90 23.05 -12.59 -12.83
N GLN A 91 22.56 -11.98 -11.74
CA GLN A 91 23.21 -11.88 -10.44
C GLN A 91 22.18 -12.04 -9.31
N PRO A 92 21.58 -13.22 -9.13
CA PRO A 92 20.45 -13.43 -8.22
C PRO A 92 20.77 -13.03 -6.78
N GLN A 93 21.91 -13.46 -6.24
CA GLN A 93 22.30 -13.15 -4.86
C GLN A 93 22.43 -11.63 -4.64
N LYS A 94 23.06 -10.91 -5.58
CA LYS A 94 23.21 -9.45 -5.50
C LYS A 94 21.86 -8.74 -5.61
N ALA A 95 20.96 -9.23 -6.46
CA ALA A 95 19.61 -8.67 -6.58
C ALA A 95 18.80 -8.84 -5.29
N LEU A 96 18.92 -9.98 -4.60
CA LEU A 96 18.27 -10.20 -3.31
C LEU A 96 18.84 -9.29 -2.21
N GLU A 97 20.16 -9.16 -2.12
CA GLU A 97 20.81 -8.25 -1.16
C GLU A 97 20.38 -6.81 -1.39
N LEU A 98 20.36 -6.35 -2.64
CA LEU A 98 19.92 -5.00 -2.97
C LEU A 98 18.41 -4.81 -2.75
N ALA A 99 17.58 -5.83 -2.98
CA ALA A 99 16.14 -5.76 -2.72
C ALA A 99 15.86 -5.61 -1.22
N GLU A 100 16.53 -6.38 -0.36
CA GLU A 100 16.44 -6.24 1.10
C GLU A 100 16.92 -4.86 1.56
N GLN A 101 18.07 -4.41 1.05
CA GLN A 101 18.60 -3.07 1.33
C GLN A 101 17.64 -1.96 0.89
N CYS A 102 17.00 -2.09 -0.28
CA CYS A 102 16.02 -1.13 -0.79
C CYS A 102 14.78 -1.08 0.10
N GLY A 103 14.25 -2.23 0.49
CA GLY A 103 13.10 -2.32 1.41
C GLY A 103 13.40 -1.70 2.77
N TRP A 104 14.58 -1.97 3.32
CA TRP A 104 15.04 -1.38 4.58
C TRP A 104 15.24 0.14 4.46
N LEU A 105 15.88 0.61 3.39
CA LEU A 105 16.12 2.05 3.17
C LEU A 105 14.80 2.81 3.05
N MET A 106 13.90 2.33 2.19
CA MET A 106 12.58 2.91 1.98
C MET A 106 11.81 3.01 3.30
N ALA A 107 11.74 1.90 4.05
CA ALA A 107 11.02 1.87 5.32
C ALA A 107 11.65 2.81 6.37
N THR A 108 12.98 2.84 6.46
CA THR A 108 13.70 3.70 7.41
C THR A 108 13.42 5.18 7.13
N GLU A 109 13.45 5.61 5.86
CA GLU A 109 13.16 7.01 5.50
C GLU A 109 11.70 7.40 5.75
N VAL A 110 10.75 6.50 5.47
CA VAL A 110 9.32 6.72 5.70
C VAL A 110 9.00 6.79 7.20
N LEU A 111 9.54 5.87 8.01
CA LEU A 111 9.36 5.86 9.46
C LEU A 111 9.98 7.11 10.11
N ALA A 112 11.14 7.57 9.65
CA ALA A 112 11.83 8.74 10.18
C ALA A 112 10.95 10.00 10.16
N VAL A 113 10.11 10.15 9.13
CA VAL A 113 9.18 11.28 8.97
C VAL A 113 7.79 11.03 9.57
N GLY A 114 7.64 10.00 10.40
CA GLY A 114 6.45 9.74 11.22
C GLY A 114 5.31 9.03 10.49
N ILE A 115 5.55 8.49 9.30
CA ILE A 115 4.60 7.67 8.55
C ILE A 115 4.77 6.20 8.98
N ASP A 116 3.67 5.49 9.25
CA ASP A 116 3.71 4.12 9.79
C ASP A 116 4.14 3.09 8.75
N PHE A 117 3.60 3.18 7.54
CA PHE A 117 3.87 2.20 6.48
C PHE A 117 3.75 2.78 5.08
N SER A 118 4.37 2.07 4.14
CA SER A 118 4.17 2.25 2.70
C SER A 118 3.28 1.13 2.18
N PHE A 119 2.38 1.43 1.23
CA PHE A 119 1.63 0.41 0.50
C PHE A 119 2.54 -0.33 -0.49
N ALA A 120 3.41 -1.19 0.02
CA ALA A 120 4.39 -1.98 -0.73
C ALA A 120 4.61 -3.34 -0.04
N PRO A 121 5.03 -4.39 -0.79
CA PRO A 121 5.39 -4.40 -2.20
C PRO A 121 4.23 -4.64 -3.18
N VAL A 122 4.47 -4.31 -4.46
CA VAL A 122 3.65 -4.82 -5.57
C VAL A 122 4.04 -6.27 -5.84
N LEU A 123 3.05 -7.16 -5.81
CA LEU A 123 3.17 -8.60 -6.02
C LEU A 123 2.59 -9.06 -7.36
N ASP A 124 2.04 -8.14 -8.14
CA ASP A 124 1.51 -8.42 -9.46
C ASP A 124 2.59 -8.90 -10.44
N LEU A 125 2.21 -9.80 -11.35
CA LEU A 125 3.05 -10.19 -12.48
C LEU A 125 3.23 -8.98 -13.42
N ASN A 126 4.47 -8.67 -13.80
CA ASN A 126 4.75 -7.68 -14.85
C ASN A 126 4.53 -8.29 -16.25
N ALA A 127 3.26 -8.57 -16.59
CA ALA A 127 2.85 -9.19 -17.84
C ALA A 127 2.37 -8.15 -18.87
N ILE A 128 1.06 -7.88 -18.92
CA ILE A 128 0.45 -7.03 -19.97
C ILE A 128 -0.16 -5.73 -19.45
N SER A 129 -0.20 -5.54 -18.13
CA SER A 129 -0.82 -4.38 -17.49
C SER A 129 0.03 -3.11 -17.59
N ASP A 130 -0.55 -2.05 -18.14
CA ASP A 130 0.05 -0.71 -18.19
C ASP A 130 0.15 -0.07 -16.78
N VAL A 131 -0.73 -0.48 -15.85
CA VAL A 131 -0.77 -0.02 -14.46
C VAL A 131 0.35 -0.65 -13.62
N ILE A 132 0.75 -1.89 -13.93
CA ILE A 132 1.86 -2.56 -13.26
C ILE A 132 3.19 -2.13 -13.89
N GLY A 133 3.49 -2.57 -15.11
CA GLY A 133 4.76 -2.30 -15.77
C GLY A 133 5.97 -2.51 -14.84
N ASP A 134 6.88 -1.54 -14.82
CA ASP A 134 8.12 -1.56 -14.03
C ASP A 134 7.93 -1.53 -12.49
N ARG A 135 6.70 -1.40 -11.99
CA ARG A 135 6.35 -1.56 -10.57
C ARG A 135 6.41 -3.02 -10.12
N GLY A 136 6.17 -3.97 -11.03
CA GLY A 136 6.28 -5.40 -10.74
C GLY A 136 7.74 -5.86 -10.82
N PHE A 137 8.14 -6.76 -9.93
CA PHE A 137 9.52 -7.29 -9.88
C PHE A 137 9.90 -8.08 -11.13
N SER A 138 9.01 -8.95 -11.62
CA SER A 138 9.27 -9.81 -12.77
C SER A 138 7.94 -10.26 -13.39
N LYS A 139 8.05 -10.98 -14.50
CA LYS A 139 6.98 -11.71 -15.17
C LYS A 139 6.84 -13.14 -14.66
N ASN A 140 7.83 -13.67 -13.94
CA ASN A 140 7.81 -15.04 -13.41
C ASN A 140 7.68 -15.04 -11.89
N ILE A 141 6.80 -15.91 -11.36
CA ILE A 141 6.58 -16.06 -9.91
C ILE A 141 7.86 -16.51 -9.19
N GLU A 142 8.67 -17.35 -9.83
CA GLU A 142 9.94 -17.85 -9.25
C GLU A 142 11.00 -16.75 -9.06
N ASP A 143 10.85 -15.61 -9.73
CA ASP A 143 11.69 -14.43 -9.53
C ASP A 143 11.03 -13.45 -8.54
N ILE A 144 9.71 -13.27 -8.62
CA ILE A 144 8.96 -12.34 -7.76
C ILE A 144 9.05 -12.77 -6.29
N ALA A 145 8.78 -14.04 -5.99
CA ALA A 145 8.72 -14.50 -4.60
C ALA A 145 10.02 -14.24 -3.82
N PRO A 146 11.22 -14.60 -4.30
CA PRO A 146 12.45 -14.31 -3.56
C PRO A 146 12.77 -12.80 -3.51
N LEU A 147 12.55 -12.04 -4.59
CA LEU A 147 12.84 -10.60 -4.62
C LEU A 147 11.92 -9.79 -3.70
N ALA A 148 10.60 -9.99 -3.82
CA ALA A 148 9.63 -9.32 -2.96
C ALA A 148 9.75 -9.78 -1.51
N GLY A 149 10.07 -11.06 -1.27
CA GLY A 149 10.37 -11.57 0.07
C GLY A 149 11.56 -10.86 0.71
N ALA A 150 12.67 -10.69 -0.02
CA ALA A 150 13.83 -9.93 0.44
C ALA A 150 13.46 -8.46 0.73
N PHE A 151 12.70 -7.81 -0.15
CA PHE A 151 12.22 -6.44 0.06
C PHE A 151 11.36 -6.32 1.33
N MET A 152 10.40 -7.23 1.54
CA MET A 152 9.56 -7.31 2.74
C MET A 152 10.38 -7.55 4.00
N GLN A 153 11.41 -8.41 3.94
CA GLN A 153 12.34 -8.62 5.04
C GLN A 153 13.06 -7.31 5.41
N GLY A 154 13.50 -6.55 4.42
CA GLY A 154 14.09 -5.22 4.62
C GLY A 154 13.15 -4.26 5.35
N MET A 155 11.89 -4.18 4.89
CA MET A 155 10.85 -3.36 5.54
C MET A 155 10.64 -3.77 7.00
N LYS A 156 10.52 -5.09 7.27
CA LYS A 156 10.36 -5.62 8.63
C LYS A 156 11.57 -5.34 9.51
N LYS A 157 12.79 -5.46 8.97
CA LYS A 157 14.03 -5.14 9.68
C LYS A 157 14.07 -3.66 10.13
N ALA A 158 13.52 -2.75 9.32
CA ALA A 158 13.40 -1.34 9.69
C ALA A 158 12.26 -1.07 10.71
N GLY A 159 11.38 -2.04 10.96
CA GLY A 159 10.24 -1.89 11.87
C GLY A 159 8.96 -1.42 11.20
N MET A 160 8.82 -1.65 9.89
CA MET A 160 7.63 -1.32 9.09
C MET A 160 6.86 -2.59 8.67
N ALA A 161 5.53 -2.54 8.82
CA ALA A 161 4.63 -3.53 8.27
C ALA A 161 4.51 -3.42 6.74
N ASN A 162 4.27 -4.53 6.05
CA ASN A 162 4.14 -4.54 4.58
C ASN A 162 2.70 -4.77 4.12
N THR A 163 2.39 -4.30 2.90
CA THR A 163 1.09 -4.47 2.25
C THR A 163 1.28 -4.98 0.83
N GLY A 164 0.96 -6.25 0.61
CA GLY A 164 1.00 -6.85 -0.73
C GLY A 164 -0.17 -6.36 -1.59
N LYS A 165 0.10 -5.97 -2.84
CA LYS A 165 -0.94 -5.51 -3.76
C LYS A 165 -0.66 -5.89 -5.22
N HIS A 166 -1.66 -6.11 -6.08
CA HIS A 166 -3.11 -5.98 -5.83
C HIS A 166 -3.78 -7.36 -5.93
N PHE A 167 -4.27 -7.92 -4.83
CA PHE A 167 -4.79 -9.30 -4.80
C PHE A 167 -6.12 -9.44 -5.57
N PRO A 168 -6.39 -10.53 -6.34
CA PRO A 168 -5.56 -11.70 -6.59
C PRO A 168 -4.55 -11.55 -7.74
N GLY A 169 -4.48 -10.36 -8.36
CA GLY A 169 -3.47 -9.98 -9.35
C GLY A 169 -4.04 -9.11 -10.46
N HIS A 170 -3.41 -7.97 -10.72
CA HIS A 170 -3.75 -7.04 -11.80
C HIS A 170 -2.85 -7.23 -13.04
N GLY A 171 -1.73 -7.95 -12.90
CA GLY A 171 -0.69 -8.08 -13.94
C GLY A 171 -1.17 -8.56 -15.31
N SER A 172 -2.21 -9.39 -15.31
CA SER A 172 -2.78 -10.02 -16.49
C SER A 172 -3.93 -9.25 -17.15
N VAL A 173 -4.27 -8.05 -16.65
CA VAL A 173 -5.30 -7.18 -17.24
C VAL A 173 -4.68 -5.94 -17.86
N LYS A 174 -4.90 -5.76 -19.17
CA LYS A 174 -4.34 -4.64 -19.92
C LYS A 174 -5.05 -3.30 -19.63
N ALA A 175 -6.36 -3.33 -19.49
CA ALA A 175 -7.15 -2.11 -19.31
C ALA A 175 -6.74 -1.38 -18.03
N ASP A 176 -6.57 -0.06 -18.14
CA ASP A 176 -6.39 0.79 -16.98
C ASP A 176 -7.72 0.89 -16.22
N SER A 177 -7.73 0.32 -15.01
CA SER A 177 -8.86 0.38 -14.08
C SER A 177 -9.22 1.82 -13.68
N HIS A 178 -8.41 2.83 -14.00
CA HIS A 178 -8.76 4.24 -13.79
C HIS A 178 -9.71 4.80 -14.86
N VAL A 179 -9.86 4.15 -16.02
CA VAL A 179 -10.61 4.68 -17.18
C VAL A 179 -11.87 3.85 -17.49
N ALA A 180 -11.80 2.53 -17.30
CA ALA A 180 -12.92 1.62 -17.51
C ALA A 180 -12.83 0.47 -16.50
N ALA A 181 -13.93 -0.27 -16.31
CA ALA A 181 -13.90 -1.48 -15.52
C ALA A 181 -12.85 -2.45 -16.08
N ALA A 182 -11.81 -2.76 -15.29
CA ALA A 182 -10.84 -3.79 -15.62
C ALA A 182 -11.50 -5.15 -15.39
N ILE A 183 -11.60 -5.96 -16.44
CA ILE A 183 -12.23 -7.29 -16.40
C ILE A 183 -11.20 -8.36 -16.78
N ASP A 184 -11.09 -9.39 -15.96
CA ASP A 184 -10.34 -10.61 -16.22
C ASP A 184 -11.31 -11.78 -16.37
N SER A 185 -11.41 -12.33 -17.59
CA SER A 185 -12.35 -13.42 -17.90
C SER A 185 -11.72 -14.82 -17.83
N ARG A 186 -10.53 -14.95 -17.22
CA ARG A 186 -9.91 -16.27 -16.99
C ARG A 186 -10.67 -17.04 -15.91
N SER A 187 -10.53 -18.36 -15.92
CA SER A 187 -11.10 -19.22 -14.88
C SER A 187 -10.37 -19.06 -13.53
N TYR A 188 -11.04 -19.45 -12.45
CA TYR A 188 -10.42 -19.46 -11.11
C TYR A 188 -9.11 -20.25 -11.08
N ASP A 189 -9.06 -21.43 -11.72
CA ASP A 189 -7.87 -22.27 -11.73
C ASP A 189 -6.70 -21.61 -12.48
N GLU A 190 -6.97 -20.87 -13.56
CA GLU A 190 -5.92 -20.13 -14.27
C GLU A 190 -5.34 -19.00 -13.41
N ILE A 191 -6.20 -18.25 -12.70
CA ILE A 191 -5.77 -17.16 -11.81
C ILE A 191 -5.04 -17.72 -10.58
N TYR A 192 -5.58 -18.80 -10.01
CA TYR A 192 -5.00 -19.50 -8.87
C TYR A 192 -3.62 -20.05 -9.18
N ASN A 193 -3.44 -20.72 -10.32
CA ASN A 193 -2.15 -21.33 -10.69
C ASN A 193 -1.13 -20.33 -11.24
N HIS A 194 -1.52 -19.07 -11.48
CA HIS A 194 -0.62 -18.01 -11.94
C HIS A 194 -0.59 -16.82 -10.97
N ASP A 195 -1.33 -15.74 -11.22
CA ASP A 195 -1.20 -14.46 -10.53
C ASP A 195 -1.31 -14.58 -9.00
N MET A 196 -2.19 -15.44 -8.48
CA MET A 196 -2.34 -15.64 -7.03
C MET A 196 -1.09 -16.25 -6.37
N GLN A 197 -0.24 -16.97 -7.12
CA GLN A 197 0.88 -17.69 -6.54
C GLN A 197 1.93 -16.74 -5.94
N SER A 198 2.10 -15.53 -6.47
CA SER A 198 3.00 -14.54 -5.85
C SER A 198 2.52 -14.18 -4.44
N PHE A 199 1.21 -13.96 -4.28
CA PHE A 199 0.58 -13.69 -2.98
C PHE A 199 0.64 -14.92 -2.06
N ILE A 200 0.27 -16.10 -2.55
CA ILE A 200 0.22 -17.34 -1.74
C ILE A 200 1.61 -17.68 -1.18
N LYS A 201 2.66 -17.61 -2.01
CA LYS A 201 4.04 -17.91 -1.58
C LYS A 201 4.54 -16.92 -0.52
N LEU A 202 4.11 -15.66 -0.57
CA LEU A 202 4.54 -14.59 0.33
C LEU A 202 3.60 -14.35 1.51
N MET A 203 2.40 -14.96 1.49
CA MET A 203 1.36 -14.77 2.50
C MET A 203 1.82 -14.95 3.94
N PRO A 204 2.69 -15.92 4.30
CA PRO A 204 3.19 -16.06 5.66
C PRO A 204 3.99 -14.84 6.17
N GLN A 205 4.48 -14.00 5.27
CA GLN A 205 5.26 -12.80 5.58
C GLN A 205 4.44 -11.51 5.49
N LEU A 206 3.24 -11.56 4.94
CA LEU A 206 2.39 -10.40 4.68
C LEU A 206 1.66 -9.93 5.95
N ASP A 207 1.73 -8.64 6.25
CA ASP A 207 0.97 -8.04 7.36
C ASP A 207 -0.39 -7.51 6.89
N ALA A 208 -0.45 -7.05 5.64
CA ALA A 208 -1.67 -6.59 4.98
C ALA A 208 -1.74 -6.97 3.49
N LEU A 209 -2.94 -6.91 2.94
CA LEU A 209 -3.21 -6.98 1.51
C LEU A 209 -4.14 -5.85 1.07
N MET A 210 -3.96 -5.41 -0.17
CA MET A 210 -4.90 -4.54 -0.89
C MET A 210 -5.41 -5.29 -2.12
N PRO A 211 -6.74 -5.51 -2.26
CA PRO A 211 -7.32 -6.13 -3.43
C PRO A 211 -7.22 -5.26 -4.68
N ALA A 212 -7.24 -5.90 -5.85
CA ALA A 212 -7.31 -5.22 -7.14
C ALA A 212 -8.71 -4.70 -7.42
N HIS A 213 -8.78 -3.52 -8.02
CA HIS A 213 -10.01 -2.98 -8.61
C HIS A 213 -10.33 -3.62 -9.97
N VAL A 214 -10.40 -4.95 -9.99
CA VAL A 214 -10.61 -5.81 -11.17
C VAL A 214 -11.79 -6.73 -10.92
N ILE A 215 -12.69 -6.84 -11.90
CA ILE A 215 -13.79 -7.80 -11.92
C ILE A 215 -13.30 -9.10 -12.56
N TYR A 216 -13.50 -10.22 -11.88
CA TYR A 216 -13.16 -11.55 -12.40
C TYR A 216 -14.46 -12.26 -12.80
N ASP A 217 -14.92 -12.01 -14.03
CA ASP A 217 -16.33 -12.22 -14.42
C ASP A 217 -16.81 -13.69 -14.40
N GLN A 218 -15.89 -14.65 -14.51
CA GLN A 218 -16.17 -16.08 -14.39
C GLN A 218 -16.33 -16.53 -12.93
N ILE A 219 -16.07 -15.65 -11.96
CA ILE A 219 -15.91 -15.98 -10.54
C ILE A 219 -16.85 -15.16 -9.68
N ASP A 220 -16.78 -13.83 -9.77
CA ASP A 220 -17.65 -12.90 -9.05
C ASP A 220 -17.88 -11.64 -9.89
N PRO A 221 -19.12 -11.15 -10.00
CA PRO A 221 -19.42 -9.94 -10.79
C PRO A 221 -18.90 -8.65 -10.15
N ASN A 222 -18.47 -8.67 -8.89
CA ASN A 222 -17.93 -7.50 -8.19
C ASN A 222 -16.40 -7.46 -8.29
N PRO A 223 -15.79 -6.27 -8.23
CA PRO A 223 -14.34 -6.18 -8.09
C PRO A 223 -13.86 -6.88 -6.82
N ALA A 224 -12.62 -7.38 -6.81
CA ALA A 224 -12.11 -8.22 -5.71
C ALA A 224 -12.29 -7.61 -4.31
N GLY A 225 -12.11 -6.29 -4.16
CA GLY A 225 -12.29 -5.58 -2.89
C GLY A 225 -13.73 -5.48 -2.38
N PHE A 226 -14.72 -5.80 -3.22
CA PHE A 226 -16.15 -5.81 -2.87
C PHE A 226 -16.76 -7.21 -2.92
N SER A 227 -15.96 -8.25 -3.19
CA SER A 227 -16.42 -9.62 -3.39
C SER A 227 -16.26 -10.44 -2.10
N PRO A 228 -17.36 -10.91 -1.47
CA PRO A 228 -17.27 -11.86 -0.37
C PRO A 228 -16.60 -13.19 -0.78
N PHE A 229 -16.68 -13.57 -2.07
CA PHE A 229 -15.95 -14.74 -2.57
C PHE A 229 -14.44 -14.53 -2.45
N TRP A 230 -13.89 -13.44 -2.99
CA TRP A 230 -12.45 -13.20 -2.92
C TRP A 230 -11.96 -12.92 -1.49
N ILE A 231 -12.72 -12.15 -0.72
CA ILE A 231 -12.31 -11.75 0.63
C ILE A 231 -12.59 -12.85 1.67
N GLN A 232 -13.84 -13.27 1.85
CA GLN A 232 -14.17 -14.23 2.90
C GLN A 232 -13.83 -15.65 2.48
N GLU A 233 -14.28 -16.09 1.31
CA GLU A 233 -14.08 -17.48 0.90
C GLU A 233 -12.63 -17.78 0.54
N VAL A 234 -11.99 -16.97 -0.30
CA VAL A 234 -10.62 -17.22 -0.74
C VAL A 234 -9.60 -16.79 0.32
N LEU A 235 -9.51 -15.49 0.66
CA LEU A 235 -8.48 -14.99 1.58
C LEU A 235 -8.66 -15.51 3.01
N ARG A 236 -9.81 -15.26 3.65
CA ARG A 236 -10.02 -15.65 5.05
C ARG A 236 -10.17 -17.17 5.23
N ASN A 237 -10.95 -17.84 4.38
CA ASN A 237 -11.31 -19.25 4.59
C ASN A 237 -10.35 -20.24 3.92
N ARG A 238 -10.04 -20.11 2.63
CA ARG A 238 -9.16 -21.08 1.92
C ARG A 238 -7.69 -20.84 2.23
N LEU A 239 -7.24 -19.58 2.13
CA LEU A 239 -5.84 -19.20 2.29
C LEU A 239 -5.46 -18.86 3.75
N LYS A 240 -6.45 -18.73 4.64
CA LYS A 240 -6.25 -18.47 6.08
C LYS A 240 -5.49 -17.17 6.37
N PHE A 241 -5.66 -16.16 5.52
CA PHE A 241 -5.04 -14.85 5.72
C PHE A 241 -5.72 -14.09 6.87
N ASP A 242 -4.98 -13.83 7.95
CA ASP A 242 -5.44 -13.08 9.13
C ASP A 242 -4.84 -11.66 9.23
N GLY A 243 -4.14 -11.19 8.20
CA GLY A 243 -3.63 -9.82 8.14
C GLY A 243 -4.72 -8.78 7.86
N VAL A 244 -4.32 -7.51 7.77
CA VAL A 244 -5.24 -6.41 7.43
C VAL A 244 -5.65 -6.47 5.96
N LEU A 245 -6.92 -6.20 5.69
CA LEU A 245 -7.42 -5.99 4.33
C LEU A 245 -7.83 -4.54 4.15
N PHE A 246 -7.08 -3.81 3.33
CA PHE A 246 -7.49 -2.49 2.87
C PHE A 246 -8.46 -2.63 1.70
N SER A 247 -9.33 -1.64 1.46
CA SER A 247 -9.92 -1.48 0.13
C SER A 247 -8.91 -0.82 -0.80
N ASP A 248 -9.17 -0.85 -2.11
CA ASP A 248 -8.60 0.15 -3.02
C ASP A 248 -9.33 1.50 -2.85
N ASP A 249 -8.95 2.54 -3.59
CA ASP A 249 -9.57 3.87 -3.51
C ASP A 249 -11.04 3.87 -3.95
N LEU A 250 -11.93 4.10 -2.99
CA LEU A 250 -13.39 4.10 -3.19
C LEU A 250 -13.90 5.33 -3.94
N SER A 251 -13.06 6.35 -4.13
CA SER A 251 -13.35 7.53 -4.95
C SER A 251 -13.17 7.27 -6.45
N MET A 252 -12.49 6.18 -6.85
CA MET A 252 -12.21 5.90 -8.25
C MET A 252 -13.50 5.75 -9.08
N GLN A 253 -13.51 6.38 -10.26
CA GLN A 253 -14.68 6.39 -11.16
C GLN A 253 -15.10 4.98 -11.62
N ALA A 254 -14.15 4.04 -11.66
CA ALA A 254 -14.41 2.65 -12.03
C ALA A 254 -14.97 1.80 -10.90
N ALA A 255 -15.26 2.35 -9.71
CA ALA A 255 -16.02 1.63 -8.70
C ALA A 255 -17.44 1.37 -9.21
N CYS A 256 -17.61 0.27 -9.95
CA CYS A 256 -18.85 -0.21 -10.56
C CYS A 256 -19.93 -0.60 -9.53
N VAL A 257 -19.72 -0.27 -8.25
CA VAL A 257 -20.72 -0.39 -7.20
C VAL A 257 -21.64 0.82 -7.26
N ALA A 258 -22.93 0.56 -7.49
CA ALA A 258 -23.95 1.60 -7.46
C ALA A 258 -24.00 2.29 -6.09
N GLY A 259 -24.11 3.61 -6.07
CA GLY A 259 -24.21 4.42 -4.86
C GLY A 259 -23.05 5.41 -4.67
N GLY A 260 -23.11 6.16 -3.57
CA GLY A 260 -22.08 7.11 -3.15
C GLY A 260 -20.95 6.42 -2.38
N ALA A 261 -20.03 7.24 -1.85
CA ALA A 261 -18.88 6.77 -1.07
C ALA A 261 -19.30 6.04 0.22
N ASP A 262 -20.46 6.38 0.79
CA ASP A 262 -21.15 5.70 1.88
C ASP A 262 -21.46 4.24 1.55
N ALA A 263 -22.14 4.00 0.42
CA ALA A 263 -22.50 2.66 -0.01
C ALA A 263 -21.26 1.82 -0.34
N ARG A 264 -20.24 2.45 -0.95
CA ARG A 264 -18.98 1.78 -1.32
C ARG A 264 -18.18 1.37 -0.09
N ILE A 265 -18.00 2.23 0.90
CA ILE A 265 -17.27 1.86 2.12
C ILE A 265 -18.03 0.79 2.91
N GLN A 266 -19.36 0.89 3.02
CA GLN A 266 -20.18 -0.16 3.64
C GLN A 266 -20.04 -1.50 2.92
N ALA A 267 -20.04 -1.51 1.58
CA ALA A 267 -19.86 -2.70 0.78
C ALA A 267 -18.46 -3.33 0.98
N ALA A 268 -17.40 -2.53 0.99
CA ALA A 268 -16.03 -3.02 1.23
C ALA A 268 -15.89 -3.63 2.63
N LEU A 269 -16.41 -2.95 3.67
CA LEU A 269 -16.37 -3.45 5.04
C LEU A 269 -17.22 -4.72 5.22
N THR A 270 -18.39 -4.77 4.56
CA THR A 270 -19.27 -5.96 4.57
C THR A 270 -18.63 -7.15 3.85
N ALA A 271 -17.90 -6.90 2.75
CA ALA A 271 -17.12 -7.93 2.07
C ALA A 271 -15.99 -8.46 2.96
N GLY A 272 -15.44 -7.64 3.86
CA GLY A 272 -14.46 -8.05 4.88
C GLY A 272 -13.17 -7.25 4.93
N CYS A 273 -13.10 -6.11 4.24
CA CYS A 273 -12.02 -5.15 4.44
C CYS A 273 -12.07 -4.62 5.89
N ASP A 274 -10.90 -4.44 6.49
CA ASP A 274 -10.76 -3.85 7.82
C ASP A 274 -10.69 -2.30 7.74
N MET A 275 -10.25 -1.74 6.61
CA MET A 275 -10.18 -0.29 6.39
C MET A 275 -10.46 0.11 4.94
N GLY A 276 -11.37 1.05 4.72
CA GLY A 276 -11.70 1.62 3.41
C GLY A 276 -10.94 2.92 3.14
N LEU A 277 -10.46 3.09 1.91
CA LEU A 277 -9.74 4.28 1.46
C LEU A 277 -10.66 5.21 0.66
N VAL A 278 -10.71 6.49 1.01
CA VAL A 278 -11.42 7.52 0.24
C VAL A 278 -10.47 8.67 -0.01
N CYS A 279 -9.90 8.71 -1.21
CA CYS A 279 -8.86 9.67 -1.55
C CYS A 279 -9.37 10.75 -2.50
N ASN A 280 -8.70 11.90 -2.52
CA ASN A 280 -8.83 12.99 -3.49
C ASN A 280 -10.23 13.64 -3.60
N ASP A 281 -11.15 13.30 -2.70
CA ASP A 281 -12.51 13.83 -2.67
C ASP A 281 -12.98 13.97 -1.21
N ARG A 282 -12.86 15.21 -0.69
CA ARG A 282 -13.30 15.55 0.67
C ARG A 282 -14.79 15.32 0.88
N SER A 283 -15.61 15.62 -0.12
CA SER A 283 -17.06 15.41 0.00
C SER A 283 -17.38 13.93 0.12
N ALA A 284 -16.75 13.10 -0.70
CA ALA A 284 -16.87 11.65 -0.61
C ALA A 284 -16.38 11.11 0.75
N ALA A 285 -15.27 11.63 1.28
CA ALA A 285 -14.74 11.22 2.58
C ALA A 285 -15.72 11.55 3.73
N CYS A 286 -16.36 12.72 3.71
CA CYS A 286 -17.42 13.08 4.66
C CYS A 286 -18.63 12.16 4.52
N THR A 287 -19.09 11.89 3.29
CA THR A 287 -20.21 10.97 3.03
C THR A 287 -19.90 9.55 3.53
N ALA A 288 -18.69 9.04 3.27
CA ALA A 288 -18.24 7.74 3.76
C ALA A 288 -18.20 7.71 5.31
N LEU A 289 -17.67 8.75 5.94
CA LEU A 289 -17.61 8.89 7.40
C LEU A 289 -19.00 8.81 8.03
N GLU A 290 -19.97 9.54 7.49
CA GLU A 290 -21.38 9.48 7.93
C GLU A 290 -21.96 8.07 7.71
N GLY A 291 -21.68 7.46 6.56
CA GLY A 291 -22.14 6.12 6.19
C GLY A 291 -21.69 5.02 7.16
N ILE A 292 -20.54 5.18 7.84
CA ILE A 292 -20.02 4.19 8.78
C ILE A 292 -20.12 4.61 10.25
N ALA A 293 -20.81 5.71 10.55
CA ALA A 293 -20.87 6.27 11.90
C ALA A 293 -21.37 5.27 12.97
N ASN A 294 -22.29 4.38 12.59
CA ASN A 294 -22.90 3.39 13.47
C ASN A 294 -22.36 1.96 13.28
N LEU A 295 -21.35 1.76 12.43
CA LEU A 295 -20.74 0.44 12.26
C LEU A 295 -19.78 0.13 13.41
N GLU A 296 -19.62 -1.16 13.70
CA GLU A 296 -18.62 -1.61 14.65
C GLU A 296 -17.22 -1.23 14.15
N LEU A 297 -16.34 -0.91 15.10
CA LEU A 297 -14.94 -0.65 14.78
C LEU A 297 -14.28 -1.95 14.29
N PRO A 298 -13.31 -1.84 13.38
CA PRO A 298 -12.62 -2.98 12.82
C PRO A 298 -11.79 -3.72 13.86
N ASN A 299 -11.27 -4.89 13.50
CA ASN A 299 -10.40 -5.67 14.39
C ASN A 299 -9.15 -4.84 14.76
N GLN A 300 -9.10 -4.40 16.02
CA GLN A 300 -8.05 -3.52 16.51
C GLN A 300 -6.69 -4.22 16.53
N GLU A 301 -6.63 -5.52 16.83
CA GLU A 301 -5.38 -6.28 16.82
C GLU A 301 -4.78 -6.36 15.43
N ARG A 302 -5.60 -6.47 14.38
CA ARG A 302 -5.10 -6.45 13.00
C ARG A 302 -4.55 -5.07 12.63
N LEU A 303 -5.33 -4.01 12.83
CA LEU A 303 -4.90 -2.66 12.44
C LEU A 303 -3.67 -2.19 13.22
N GLU A 304 -3.55 -2.56 14.50
CA GLU A 304 -2.38 -2.20 15.30
C GLU A 304 -1.07 -2.85 14.77
N ARG A 305 -1.15 -4.00 14.07
CA ARG A 305 0.02 -4.59 13.39
C ARG A 305 0.61 -3.69 12.31
N MET A 306 -0.17 -2.72 11.80
CA MET A 306 0.30 -1.77 10.80
C MET A 306 1.04 -0.57 11.39
N ARG A 307 1.06 -0.41 12.72
CA ARG A 307 1.77 0.70 13.36
C ARG A 307 3.28 0.56 13.17
N GLY A 308 3.90 1.63 12.67
CA GLY A 308 5.34 1.64 12.40
C GLY A 308 6.15 1.90 13.67
N GLN A 309 7.37 1.38 13.72
CA GLN A 309 8.34 1.70 14.78
C GLN A 309 9.01 3.06 14.51
N ILE A 310 8.23 4.13 14.66
CA ILE A 310 8.67 5.51 14.38
C ILE A 310 9.77 5.94 15.37
N PRO A 311 10.97 6.32 14.90
CA PRO A 311 12.05 6.74 15.77
C PRO A 311 11.80 8.14 16.38
N GLN A 312 12.23 8.31 17.63
CA GLN A 312 12.22 9.58 18.34
C GLN A 312 13.47 10.40 17.98
N ILE A 313 13.43 11.00 16.79
CA ILE A 313 14.52 11.81 16.24
C ILE A 313 14.01 13.18 15.82
N GLN A 314 14.90 14.17 15.82
CA GLN A 314 14.65 15.47 15.19
C GLN A 314 15.18 15.44 13.77
N ILE A 315 14.33 15.79 12.81
CA ILE A 315 14.72 15.89 11.40
C ILE A 315 15.28 17.29 11.16
N GLY A 316 16.55 17.35 10.74
CA GLY A 316 17.18 18.61 10.31
C GLY A 316 16.74 19.04 8.91
N GLU A 317 17.41 20.06 8.37
CA GLU A 317 17.15 20.53 6.99
C GLU A 317 17.35 19.45 5.93
N THR A 318 18.29 18.53 6.18
CA THR A 318 18.56 17.36 5.35
C THR A 318 18.35 16.08 6.16
N LEU A 319 17.79 15.07 5.51
CA LEU A 319 17.61 13.76 6.12
C LEU A 319 18.98 13.08 6.28
N SER A 320 19.30 12.66 7.50
CA SER A 320 20.49 11.88 7.82
C SER A 320 20.17 10.94 8.97
N LEU A 321 20.28 9.63 8.72
CA LEU A 321 19.84 8.58 9.64
C LEU A 321 20.97 7.64 10.07
N GLY A 322 22.22 8.14 10.04
CA GLY A 322 23.42 7.43 10.48
C GLY A 322 24.18 6.71 9.38
N ASP A 323 25.27 6.03 9.77
CA ASP A 323 26.26 5.46 8.84
C ASP A 323 25.71 4.29 8.01
N GLU A 324 24.90 3.40 8.63
CA GLU A 324 24.26 2.28 7.90
C GLU A 324 23.31 2.81 6.83
N TRP A 325 22.50 3.82 7.18
CA TRP A 325 21.61 4.47 6.22
C TRP A 325 22.38 5.10 5.06
N GLN A 326 23.47 5.83 5.36
CA GLN A 326 24.27 6.46 4.33
C GLN A 326 24.95 5.44 3.40
N ALA A 327 25.45 4.33 3.94
CA ALA A 327 26.07 3.26 3.16
C ALA A 327 25.06 2.56 2.24
N VAL A 328 23.88 2.20 2.77
CA VAL A 328 22.81 1.57 1.99
C VAL A 328 22.26 2.52 0.93
N LYS A 329 22.04 3.80 1.28
CA LYS A 329 21.62 4.82 0.33
C LYS A 329 22.57 4.90 -0.86
N THR A 330 23.88 5.00 -0.61
CA THR A 330 24.89 5.05 -1.68
C THR A 330 24.79 3.82 -2.58
N ALA A 331 24.70 2.61 -2.00
CA ALA A 331 24.60 1.37 -2.78
C ALA A 331 23.34 1.32 -3.67
N ILE A 332 22.19 1.76 -3.15
CA ILE A 332 20.93 1.81 -3.91
C ILE A 332 20.96 2.88 -5.00
N GLU A 333 21.53 4.05 -4.73
CA GLU A 333 21.70 5.12 -5.73
C GLU A 333 22.64 4.68 -6.86
N GLU A 334 23.75 4.01 -6.54
CA GLU A 334 24.66 3.43 -7.52
C GLU A 334 23.95 2.37 -8.38
N PHE A 335 23.20 1.44 -7.75
CA PHE A 335 22.43 0.44 -8.48
C PHE A 335 21.35 1.04 -9.37
N LYS A 336 20.64 2.07 -8.89
CA LYS A 336 19.63 2.76 -9.69
C LYS A 336 20.25 3.44 -10.92
N ASN A 337 21.45 3.98 -10.78
CA ASN A 337 22.11 4.74 -11.85
C ASN A 337 23.01 3.88 -12.75
N SER A 338 23.20 2.59 -12.45
CA SER A 338 23.89 1.68 -13.37
C SER A 338 23.08 1.52 -14.67
N ILE A 339 23.77 1.54 -15.81
CA ILE A 339 23.15 1.52 -17.15
C ILE A 339 22.49 0.17 -17.42
#